data_AF-A0A1A0XDA0-F1
#
_entry.id   AF-A0A1A0XDA0-F1
#
_cell.length_a   1.000
_cell.length_b   1.000
_cell.length_c   1.000
_cell.angle_alpha   90.00
_cell.angle_beta   90.00
_cell.angle_gamma   90.00
#
_symmetry.space_group_name_H-M   'P 1'
#
loop_
_entity.id
_entity.type
_entity.pdbx_description
1 polymer ?
#
loop_
_entity_poly.entity_id
_entity_poly.type
_entity_poly.pdbx_seq_one_letter_code
_entity_poly.pdbx_strand_id
1 'polypeptide(L)'
;MLTDADEFWNSRPVLAHILAFARARMVGPWALLGSLILRANASLDPTVVLPPTIGGVASLNVFVAFVGRSGHGKGATEAAARDATNLPQFPELPIGSGEGLARTFAADADGKRETNRAMFTASEVDGLAALGSRQGATIMSALRQLYSGESIGGANAQKHTRLIVPAHSYRAVLSVGVQPERAAPLLSDLAGTAQRFLWLPVADPDAPDTRPTEPERWTVPRTLVPADRQVRLALPDEAVRAMETHHLRKLRDDPDVNPLDGHALLTRAKVASALMVLDGRMHTVSLDDWELAGVLMRVSDRTRARIEREARAVARKVNEARAIAAAERDEVIADRKLQRARAAILRWLERDGELATRDLRMRARSDWRDALTPALADLIADGSVIEISVTNGTRYRLAGGSIEVHPGPSPLTSENRGPSAGPATDDGPPKPQVRGDGPKNNDGPPEKTESQASVAHPHEPQTLHVLANTKAAKPTVKKTRRCVECTIELPAARIGDRCEDCADGRPPAPDPEPPKRTVTIYSENQRVARDRSTRRAGGETSR
;
A
#
# COMPACT_ATOMS: atom_id res chain seq x y z
N MET A 1 3.37 5.55 35.30
CA MET A 1 3.00 4.76 34.10
C MET A 1 3.27 3.26 34.27
N LEU A 2 4.19 2.84 35.17
CA LEU A 2 4.38 1.42 35.56
C LEU A 2 3.12 0.81 36.22
N THR A 3 2.32 1.61 36.92
CA THR A 3 1.17 1.15 37.72
C THR A 3 0.10 0.38 36.93
N ASP A 4 -0.39 0.90 35.80
CA ASP A 4 -1.48 0.26 35.05
C ASP A 4 -1.07 -1.06 34.37
N ALA A 5 0.20 -1.17 33.95
CA ALA A 5 0.67 -2.37 33.25
C ALA A 5 0.99 -3.50 34.24
N ASP A 6 1.67 -3.18 35.34
CA ASP A 6 1.97 -4.15 36.39
C ASP A 6 0.68 -4.66 37.06
N GLU A 7 -0.27 -3.77 37.34
CA GLU A 7 -1.59 -4.15 37.86
C GLU A 7 -2.33 -5.06 36.87
N PHE A 8 -2.32 -4.74 35.57
CA PHE A 8 -2.92 -5.58 34.55
C PHE A 8 -2.33 -6.99 34.52
N TRP A 9 -0.99 -7.12 34.47
CA TRP A 9 -0.37 -8.44 34.37
C TRP A 9 -0.54 -9.27 35.64
N ASN A 10 -0.57 -8.65 36.81
CA ASN A 10 -0.75 -9.34 38.09
C ASN A 10 -2.22 -9.54 38.47
N SER A 11 -3.17 -8.98 37.72
CA SER A 11 -4.61 -9.08 38.02
C SER A 11 -5.16 -10.50 37.96
N ARG A 12 -4.54 -11.41 37.18
CA ARG A 12 -4.97 -12.80 37.02
C ARG A 12 -3.80 -13.76 36.86
N PRO A 13 -3.91 -15.02 37.33
CA PRO A 13 -2.88 -16.04 37.15
C PRO A 13 -2.47 -16.25 35.69
N VAL A 14 -3.43 -16.28 34.76
CA VAL A 14 -3.13 -16.48 33.33
C VAL A 14 -2.34 -15.30 32.73
N LEU A 15 -2.60 -14.07 33.17
CA LEU A 15 -1.90 -12.89 32.66
C LEU A 15 -0.46 -12.84 33.19
N ALA A 16 -0.28 -13.13 34.48
CA ALA A 16 1.04 -13.22 35.09
C ALA A 16 1.87 -14.33 34.42
N HIS A 17 1.21 -15.46 34.12
CA HIS A 17 1.80 -16.55 33.37
C HIS A 17 2.24 -16.13 31.97
N ILE A 18 1.38 -15.43 31.21
CA ILE A 18 1.70 -14.95 29.86
C ILE A 18 2.88 -13.98 29.90
N LEU A 19 2.95 -13.07 30.88
CA LEU A 19 4.09 -12.17 31.07
C LEU A 19 5.40 -12.96 31.29
N ALA A 20 5.37 -13.93 32.21
CA ALA A 20 6.53 -14.77 32.52
C ALA A 20 6.97 -15.58 31.29
N PHE A 21 6.02 -16.19 30.57
CA PHE A 21 6.29 -16.96 29.36
C PHE A 21 6.86 -16.09 28.25
N ALA A 22 6.31 -14.89 28.03
CA ALA A 22 6.81 -13.93 27.04
C ALA A 22 8.27 -13.57 27.29
N ARG A 23 8.62 -13.22 28.54
CA ARG A 23 9.98 -12.85 28.94
C ARG A 23 10.95 -14.02 28.86
N ALA A 24 10.52 -15.23 29.26
CA ALA A 24 11.33 -16.44 29.08
C ALA A 24 11.62 -16.75 27.60
N ARG A 25 10.67 -16.49 26.71
CA ARG A 25 10.83 -16.66 25.25
C ARG A 25 11.43 -15.44 24.55
N MET A 26 11.78 -14.38 25.29
CA MET A 26 12.31 -13.11 24.78
C MET A 26 11.43 -12.47 23.70
N VAL A 27 10.11 -12.50 23.89
CA VAL A 27 9.13 -11.86 23.03
C VAL A 27 8.34 -10.81 23.81
N GLY A 28 7.77 -9.82 23.11
CA GLY A 28 6.97 -8.77 23.76
C GLY A 28 5.72 -9.34 24.46
N PRO A 29 5.46 -9.04 25.75
CA PRO A 29 4.30 -9.54 26.49
C PRO A 29 2.96 -9.17 25.85
N TRP A 30 2.80 -7.90 25.43
CA TRP A 30 1.60 -7.46 24.73
C TRP A 30 1.40 -8.17 23.40
N ALA A 31 2.48 -8.42 22.64
CA ALA A 31 2.39 -9.16 21.39
C ALA A 31 2.04 -10.64 21.63
N LEU A 32 2.60 -11.29 22.66
CA LEU A 32 2.23 -12.67 23.00
C LEU A 32 0.75 -12.76 23.36
N LEU A 33 0.26 -11.86 24.23
CA LEU A 33 -1.17 -11.79 24.58
C LEU A 33 -2.04 -11.54 23.34
N GLY A 34 -1.63 -10.64 22.44
CA GLY A 34 -2.32 -10.41 21.17
C GLY A 34 -2.43 -11.66 20.31
N SER A 35 -1.36 -12.44 20.22
CA SER A 35 -1.38 -13.72 19.50
C SER A 35 -2.28 -14.74 20.18
N LEU A 36 -2.27 -14.80 21.52
CA LEU A 36 -3.17 -15.65 22.29
C LEU A 36 -4.64 -15.23 22.16
N ILE A 37 -4.94 -13.94 22.00
CA ILE A 37 -6.31 -13.45 21.71
C ILE A 37 -6.81 -13.97 20.36
N LEU A 38 -5.97 -13.91 19.32
CA LEU A 38 -6.28 -14.50 18.02
C LEU A 38 -6.61 -15.99 18.17
N ARG A 39 -5.75 -16.73 18.88
CA ARG A 39 -5.91 -18.19 19.07
C ARG A 39 -7.12 -18.55 19.92
N ALA A 40 -7.37 -17.81 21.00
CA ALA A 40 -8.51 -18.03 21.88
C ALA A 40 -9.83 -17.89 21.10
N ASN A 41 -10.00 -16.80 20.36
CA ASN A 41 -11.21 -16.62 19.55
C ASN A 41 -11.29 -17.62 18.39
N ALA A 42 -10.16 -17.92 17.73
CA ALA A 42 -10.10 -18.91 16.66
C ALA A 42 -10.38 -20.34 17.14
N SER A 43 -10.17 -20.64 18.43
CA SER A 43 -10.46 -21.95 19.00
C SER A 43 -11.95 -22.23 19.14
N LEU A 44 -12.77 -21.18 19.29
CA LEU A 44 -14.22 -21.29 19.39
C LEU A 44 -14.85 -21.59 18.03
N ASP A 45 -15.85 -22.47 18.02
CA ASP A 45 -16.64 -22.75 16.83
C ASP A 45 -17.33 -21.45 16.32
N PRO A 46 -17.56 -21.30 15.00
CA PRO A 46 -18.25 -20.14 14.45
C PRO A 46 -19.65 -19.90 15.03
N THR A 47 -20.30 -20.97 15.52
CA THR A 47 -21.61 -20.89 16.22
C THR A 47 -21.56 -20.07 17.51
N VAL A 48 -20.38 -19.87 18.11
CA VAL A 48 -20.21 -19.01 19.28
C VAL A 48 -20.14 -17.55 18.84
N VAL A 49 -21.07 -16.73 19.30
CA VAL A 49 -21.24 -15.34 18.86
C VAL A 49 -21.50 -14.41 20.04
N LEU A 50 -21.24 -13.11 19.84
CA LEU A 50 -21.74 -12.06 20.72
C LEU A 50 -23.26 -11.90 20.54
N PRO A 51 -23.98 -11.52 21.60
CA PRO A 51 -25.42 -11.33 21.53
C PRO A 51 -25.76 -10.16 20.59
N PRO A 52 -27.00 -10.10 20.08
CA PRO A 52 -27.44 -9.04 19.20
C PRO A 52 -27.73 -7.74 19.97
N THR A 53 -26.69 -7.18 20.62
CA THR A 53 -26.81 -5.92 21.37
C THR A 53 -27.20 -4.76 20.46
N ILE A 54 -26.64 -4.70 19.25
CA ILE A 54 -26.98 -3.72 18.22
C ILE A 54 -27.19 -4.45 16.90
N GLY A 55 -28.41 -4.42 16.36
CA GLY A 55 -28.75 -5.13 15.13
C GLY A 55 -28.74 -6.65 15.30
N GLY A 56 -27.85 -7.33 14.57
CA GLY A 56 -27.70 -8.79 14.61
C GLY A 56 -26.63 -9.28 15.56
N VAL A 57 -26.45 -10.60 15.63
CA VAL A 57 -25.31 -11.21 16.35
C VAL A 57 -23.99 -10.79 15.72
N ALA A 58 -22.91 -10.77 16.50
CA ALA A 58 -21.58 -10.48 15.98
C ALA A 58 -20.64 -11.68 16.13
N SER A 59 -19.82 -11.93 15.10
CA SER A 59 -18.76 -12.94 15.18
C SER A 59 -17.67 -12.52 16.18
N LEU A 60 -16.82 -13.47 16.60
CA LEU A 60 -15.61 -13.23 17.39
C LEU A 60 -14.36 -13.08 16.51
N ASN A 61 -14.53 -12.82 15.22
CA ASN A 61 -13.42 -12.59 14.29
C ASN A 61 -12.66 -11.33 14.70
N VAL A 62 -11.37 -11.44 15.01
CA VAL A 62 -10.56 -10.34 15.54
C VAL A 62 -9.25 -10.22 14.78
N PHE A 63 -8.83 -8.98 14.55
CA PHE A 63 -7.59 -8.66 13.83
C PHE A 63 -6.61 -7.98 14.78
N VAL A 64 -5.35 -8.40 14.74
CA VAL A 64 -4.28 -7.84 15.56
C VAL A 64 -3.15 -7.37 14.66
N ALA A 65 -2.75 -6.11 14.87
CA ALA A 65 -1.61 -5.49 14.22
C ALA A 65 -0.42 -5.48 15.18
N PHE A 66 0.61 -6.27 14.89
CA PHE A 66 1.83 -6.37 15.67
C PHE A 66 2.85 -5.32 15.21
N VAL A 67 3.15 -4.38 16.09
CA VAL A 67 3.88 -3.16 15.76
C VAL A 67 5.31 -3.23 16.29
N GLY A 68 6.25 -3.26 15.38
CA GLY A 68 7.68 -3.26 15.68
C GLY A 68 8.48 -3.08 14.40
N ARG A 69 9.74 -2.63 14.53
CA ARG A 69 10.63 -2.52 13.35
C ARG A 69 10.91 -3.91 12.78
N SER A 70 11.46 -3.98 11.58
CA SER A 70 11.89 -5.26 11.01
C SER A 70 12.78 -6.05 12.00
N GLY A 71 12.60 -7.37 12.04
CA GLY A 71 13.35 -8.26 12.93
C GLY A 71 12.94 -8.29 14.41
N HIS A 72 11.99 -7.48 14.88
CA HIS A 72 11.60 -7.42 16.31
C HIS A 72 10.74 -8.61 16.79
N GLY A 73 10.91 -9.82 16.23
CA GLY A 73 10.36 -11.03 16.87
C GLY A 73 8.90 -11.36 16.59
N LYS A 74 8.25 -10.82 15.54
CA LYS A 74 6.85 -11.17 15.19
C LYS A 74 6.64 -12.68 14.99
N GLY A 75 7.47 -13.31 14.15
CA GLY A 75 7.43 -14.75 13.93
C GLY A 75 7.80 -15.54 15.19
N ALA A 76 8.68 -15.00 16.04
CA ALA A 76 9.02 -15.60 17.34
C ALA A 76 7.83 -15.54 18.32
N THR A 77 7.08 -14.44 18.35
CA THR A 77 5.84 -14.29 19.13
C THR A 77 4.80 -15.31 18.70
N GLU A 78 4.56 -15.46 17.39
CA GLU A 78 3.60 -16.45 16.88
C GLU A 78 4.02 -17.88 17.23
N ALA A 79 5.32 -18.19 17.15
CA ALA A 79 5.84 -19.47 17.59
C ALA A 79 5.66 -19.69 19.10
N ALA A 80 6.02 -18.71 19.93
CA ALA A 80 5.81 -18.77 21.38
C ALA A 80 4.33 -18.96 21.75
N ALA A 81 3.41 -18.33 21.01
CA ALA A 81 1.98 -18.48 21.24
C ALA A 81 1.46 -19.90 20.95
N ARG A 82 2.11 -20.68 20.06
CA ARG A 82 1.80 -22.10 19.83
C ARG A 82 2.09 -22.96 21.05
N ASP A 83 3.14 -22.60 21.78
CA ASP A 83 3.65 -23.38 22.91
C ASP A 83 3.02 -22.95 24.24
N ALA A 84 2.64 -21.66 24.36
CA ALA A 84 2.17 -21.05 25.60
C ALA A 84 0.86 -21.64 26.15
N THR A 85 0.01 -22.25 25.32
CA THR A 85 -1.28 -22.80 25.75
C THR A 85 -1.60 -24.17 25.16
N ASN A 86 -2.64 -24.84 25.69
CA ASN A 86 -3.22 -26.07 25.13
C ASN A 86 -4.45 -25.85 24.22
N LEU A 87 -4.63 -24.61 23.72
CA LEU A 87 -5.74 -24.29 22.83
C LEU A 87 -5.72 -25.15 21.56
N PRO A 88 -6.90 -25.53 21.01
CA PRO A 88 -7.01 -26.24 19.74
C PRO A 88 -6.18 -25.60 18.62
N GLN A 89 -5.54 -26.44 17.82
CA GLN A 89 -4.88 -26.01 16.60
C GLN A 89 -5.91 -25.85 15.48
N PHE A 90 -5.61 -24.92 14.57
CA PHE A 90 -6.40 -24.63 13.38
C PHE A 90 -5.43 -24.22 12.25
N PRO A 91 -5.86 -24.26 10.98
CA PRO A 91 -5.02 -23.81 9.87
C PRO A 91 -4.54 -22.37 10.03
N GLU A 92 -3.23 -22.18 9.93
CA GLU A 92 -2.58 -20.87 9.83
C GLU A 92 -2.16 -20.67 8.36
N LEU A 93 -2.74 -19.67 7.69
CA LEU A 93 -2.61 -19.49 6.23
C LEU A 93 -2.07 -18.09 5.90
N PRO A 94 -1.23 -17.93 4.88
CA PRO A 94 -0.87 -16.61 4.39
C PRO A 94 -2.10 -15.89 3.81
N ILE A 95 -2.16 -14.56 3.97
CA ILE A 95 -3.24 -13.77 3.38
C ILE A 95 -3.16 -13.77 1.84
N GLY A 96 -4.32 -13.88 1.19
CA GLY A 96 -4.44 -13.90 -0.27
C GLY A 96 -5.40 -12.84 -0.81
N SER A 97 -6.11 -13.16 -1.89
CA SER A 97 -7.19 -12.33 -2.43
C SER A 97 -8.49 -12.50 -1.63
N GLY A 98 -9.49 -11.62 -1.85
CA GLY A 98 -10.80 -11.77 -1.23
C GLY A 98 -11.52 -13.08 -1.63
N GLU A 99 -11.34 -13.54 -2.87
CA GLU A 99 -11.86 -14.85 -3.29
C GLU A 99 -11.11 -16.01 -2.62
N GLY A 100 -9.78 -15.90 -2.47
CA GLY A 100 -8.98 -16.88 -1.76
C GLY A 100 -9.42 -17.05 -0.29
N LEU A 101 -9.72 -15.94 0.38
CA LEU A 101 -10.29 -15.96 1.74
C LEU A 101 -11.59 -16.74 1.81
N ALA A 102 -12.52 -16.47 0.88
CA ALA A 102 -13.79 -17.19 0.84
C ALA A 102 -13.58 -18.68 0.52
N ARG A 103 -12.59 -19.02 -0.31
CA ARG A 103 -12.37 -20.41 -0.72
C ARG A 103 -11.92 -21.28 0.44
N THR A 104 -11.19 -20.72 1.41
CA THR A 104 -10.78 -21.42 2.64
C THR A 104 -11.97 -22.02 3.41
N PHE A 105 -13.13 -21.37 3.37
CA PHE A 105 -14.31 -21.77 4.15
C PHE A 105 -15.46 -22.33 3.31
N ALA A 106 -15.28 -22.41 2.00
CA ALA A 106 -16.30 -22.91 1.11
C ALA A 106 -16.46 -24.42 1.26
N ALA A 107 -17.68 -24.89 1.08
CA ALA A 107 -17.92 -26.30 0.87
C ALA A 107 -17.49 -26.67 -0.57
N ASP A 108 -16.96 -27.87 -0.73
CA ASP A 108 -16.69 -28.48 -2.03
C ASP A 108 -18.00 -28.92 -2.72
N ALA A 109 -17.87 -29.59 -3.87
CA ALA A 109 -19.00 -30.07 -4.65
C ALA A 109 -19.89 -31.08 -3.90
N ASP A 110 -19.32 -31.79 -2.92
CA ASP A 110 -19.99 -32.78 -2.08
C ASP A 110 -20.60 -32.15 -0.81
N GLY A 111 -20.51 -30.83 -0.67
CA GLY A 111 -21.00 -30.10 0.50
C GLY A 111 -20.07 -30.20 1.72
N LYS A 112 -18.89 -30.82 1.58
CA LYS A 112 -17.92 -30.97 2.66
C LYS A 112 -17.03 -29.72 2.74
N ARG A 113 -16.76 -29.29 3.97
CA ARG A 113 -15.88 -28.16 4.25
C ARG A 113 -14.58 -28.65 4.87
N GLU A 114 -13.44 -28.20 4.35
CA GLU A 114 -12.13 -28.55 4.91
C GLU A 114 -11.92 -27.96 6.31
N THR A 115 -12.30 -26.69 6.50
CA THR A 115 -12.25 -26.03 7.79
C THR A 115 -13.33 -24.96 7.93
N ASN A 116 -13.80 -24.76 9.17
CA ASN A 116 -14.65 -23.64 9.54
C ASN A 116 -13.89 -22.55 10.34
N ARG A 117 -12.60 -22.78 10.62
CA ARG A 117 -11.73 -21.94 11.44
C ARG A 117 -10.38 -21.74 10.76
N ALA A 118 -9.89 -20.52 10.70
CA ALA A 118 -8.53 -20.25 10.23
C ALA A 118 -7.95 -18.97 10.84
N MET A 119 -6.63 -18.93 10.93
CA MET A 119 -5.87 -17.72 11.21
C MET A 119 -5.12 -17.32 9.95
N PHE A 120 -5.39 -16.13 9.45
CA PHE A 120 -4.64 -15.54 8.35
C PHE A 120 -3.48 -14.73 8.88
N THR A 121 -2.34 -14.79 8.17
CA THR A 121 -1.12 -14.07 8.53
C THR A 121 -0.65 -13.21 7.37
N ALA A 122 -0.29 -11.97 7.68
CA ALA A 122 0.40 -11.06 6.77
C ALA A 122 1.68 -10.60 7.47
N SER A 123 2.82 -11.15 7.07
CA SER A 123 4.12 -10.88 7.74
C SER A 123 4.47 -9.39 7.71
N GLU A 124 4.09 -8.68 6.64
CA GLU A 124 4.28 -7.25 6.48
C GLU A 124 3.02 -6.57 5.94
N VAL A 125 2.73 -5.39 6.48
CA VAL A 125 1.62 -4.52 6.05
C VAL A 125 1.72 -4.11 4.59
N ASP A 126 2.93 -3.97 4.03
CA ASP A 126 3.14 -3.64 2.61
C ASP A 126 2.64 -4.74 1.68
N GLY A 127 2.81 -6.01 2.07
CA GLY A 127 2.27 -7.14 1.30
C GLY A 127 0.75 -7.08 1.23
N LEU A 128 0.10 -6.77 2.35
CA LEU A 128 -1.35 -6.58 2.41
C LEU A 128 -1.79 -5.35 1.59
N ALA A 129 -1.08 -4.24 1.70
CA ALA A 129 -1.35 -3.03 0.93
C ALA A 129 -1.21 -3.26 -0.58
N ALA A 130 -0.15 -3.97 -1.00
CA ALA A 130 0.09 -4.33 -2.39
C ALA A 130 -0.96 -5.29 -2.94
N LEU A 131 -1.52 -6.19 -2.12
CA LEU A 131 -2.68 -7.00 -2.50
C LEU A 131 -3.92 -6.13 -2.73
N GLY A 132 -4.13 -5.12 -1.88
CA GLY A 132 -5.25 -4.18 -1.98
C GLY A 132 -5.14 -3.17 -3.13
N SER A 133 -3.93 -2.82 -3.56
CA SER A 133 -3.71 -1.82 -4.62
C SER A 133 -3.82 -2.39 -6.04
N ARG A 134 -3.99 -3.71 -6.20
CA ARG A 134 -4.19 -4.32 -7.52
C ARG A 134 -5.54 -3.88 -8.09
N GLN A 135 -5.57 -3.61 -9.39
CA GLN A 135 -6.81 -3.28 -10.08
C GLN A 135 -7.82 -4.43 -9.93
N GLY A 136 -9.03 -4.12 -9.43
CA GLY A 136 -10.07 -5.11 -9.16
C GLY A 136 -9.87 -5.93 -7.87
N ALA A 137 -8.92 -5.57 -7.00
CA ALA A 137 -8.73 -6.28 -5.74
C ALA A 137 -9.93 -6.14 -4.80
N THR A 138 -10.35 -7.28 -4.23
CA THR A 138 -11.46 -7.36 -3.27
C THR A 138 -11.00 -7.63 -1.84
N ILE A 139 -9.69 -7.66 -1.58
CA ILE A 139 -9.17 -8.07 -0.27
C ILE A 139 -9.57 -7.12 0.86
N MET A 140 -9.54 -5.80 0.65
CA MET A 140 -9.87 -4.83 1.70
C MET A 140 -11.37 -4.80 2.03
N SER A 141 -12.24 -5.04 1.05
CA SER A 141 -13.68 -5.23 1.32
C SER A 141 -13.95 -6.57 2.01
N ALA A 142 -13.33 -7.66 1.51
CA ALA A 142 -13.45 -8.98 2.10
C ALA A 142 -12.98 -9.00 3.56
N LEU A 143 -11.89 -8.32 3.92
CA LEU A 143 -11.43 -8.22 5.31
C LEU A 143 -12.43 -7.50 6.22
N ARG A 144 -13.12 -6.47 5.73
CA ARG A 144 -14.15 -5.77 6.51
C ARG A 144 -15.36 -6.67 6.76
N GLN A 145 -15.80 -7.41 5.74
CA GLN A 145 -16.86 -8.42 5.86
C GLN A 145 -16.43 -9.54 6.81
N LEU A 146 -15.19 -10.02 6.68
CA LEU A 146 -14.58 -11.04 7.53
C LEU A 146 -14.57 -10.61 9.00
N TYR A 147 -14.21 -9.37 9.29
CA TYR A 147 -14.24 -8.81 10.65
C TYR A 147 -15.65 -8.83 11.25
N SER A 148 -16.66 -8.39 10.49
CA SER A 148 -18.05 -8.40 10.93
C SER A 148 -18.61 -9.83 11.06
N GLY A 149 -18.07 -10.78 10.29
CA GLY A 149 -18.64 -12.12 10.12
C GLY A 149 -19.78 -12.14 9.10
N GLU A 150 -19.79 -11.19 8.17
CA GLU A 150 -20.73 -11.12 7.06
C GLU A 150 -20.50 -12.26 6.07
N SER A 151 -21.43 -12.41 5.11
CA SER A 151 -21.23 -13.31 3.97
C SER A 151 -20.03 -12.85 3.15
N ILE A 152 -19.16 -13.78 2.76
CA ILE A 152 -17.97 -13.50 1.95
C ILE A 152 -18.00 -14.32 0.65
N GLY A 153 -17.28 -13.81 -0.35
CA GLY A 153 -17.17 -14.40 -1.68
C GLY A 153 -17.95 -13.60 -2.74
N GLY A 154 -18.35 -14.25 -3.82
CA GLY A 154 -18.98 -13.62 -4.98
C GLY A 154 -20.06 -14.49 -5.62
N ALA A 155 -21.18 -13.85 -5.94
CA ALA A 155 -22.31 -14.44 -6.68
C ALA A 155 -22.05 -14.46 -8.19
N ASN A 156 -20.91 -15.03 -8.62
CA ASN A 156 -20.57 -15.10 -10.04
C ASN A 156 -21.65 -15.84 -10.84
N ALA A 157 -21.82 -15.46 -12.12
CA ALA A 157 -22.86 -15.99 -12.99
C ALA A 157 -22.74 -17.51 -13.18
N GLN A 158 -21.51 -18.02 -13.29
CA GLN A 158 -21.22 -19.44 -13.49
C GLN A 158 -21.14 -20.18 -12.15
N LYS A 159 -21.80 -21.34 -12.06
CA LYS A 159 -21.89 -22.14 -10.82
C LYS A 159 -20.52 -22.55 -10.25
N HIS A 160 -19.54 -22.83 -11.11
CA HIS A 160 -18.21 -23.30 -10.69
C HIS A 160 -17.29 -22.17 -10.15
N THR A 161 -17.56 -20.91 -10.51
CA THR A 161 -16.87 -19.73 -9.98
C THR A 161 -17.66 -19.01 -8.89
N ARG A 162 -18.93 -19.37 -8.69
CA ARG A 162 -19.75 -18.87 -7.61
C ARG A 162 -19.25 -19.42 -6.28
N LEU A 163 -18.93 -18.52 -5.37
CA LEU A 163 -18.34 -18.85 -4.08
C LEU A 163 -19.04 -18.01 -3.02
N ILE A 164 -19.91 -18.62 -2.21
CA ILE A 164 -20.66 -17.90 -1.19
C ILE A 164 -20.48 -18.64 0.12
N VAL A 165 -19.84 -17.98 1.08
CA VAL A 165 -19.71 -18.49 2.44
C VAL A 165 -20.68 -17.72 3.32
N PRO A 166 -21.69 -18.37 3.93
CA PRO A 166 -22.70 -17.69 4.73
C PRO A 166 -22.13 -16.93 5.93
N ALA A 167 -22.81 -15.84 6.30
CA ALA A 167 -22.50 -15.07 7.50
C ALA A 167 -22.46 -15.97 8.75
N HIS A 168 -21.53 -15.70 9.66
CA HIS A 168 -21.31 -16.43 10.91
C HIS A 168 -21.08 -17.95 10.78
N SER A 169 -20.87 -18.47 9.56
CA SER A 169 -20.57 -19.89 9.35
C SER A 169 -19.09 -20.21 9.46
N TYR A 170 -18.23 -19.21 9.64
CA TYR A 170 -16.78 -19.33 9.74
C TYR A 170 -16.22 -18.46 10.87
N ARG A 171 -15.02 -18.83 11.33
CA ARG A 171 -14.24 -18.09 12.31
C ARG A 171 -12.87 -17.80 11.69
N ALA A 172 -12.60 -16.53 11.50
CA ALA A 172 -11.38 -16.07 10.85
C ALA A 172 -10.74 -14.95 11.66
N VAL A 173 -9.49 -15.15 12.03
CA VAL A 173 -8.70 -14.14 12.75
C VAL A 173 -7.51 -13.73 11.88
N LEU A 174 -6.98 -12.53 12.07
CA LEU A 174 -5.91 -11.98 11.22
C LEU A 174 -4.77 -11.45 12.08
N SER A 175 -3.56 -11.95 11.84
CA SER A 175 -2.30 -11.37 12.31
C SER A 175 -1.68 -10.55 11.20
N VAL A 176 -1.36 -9.28 11.47
CA VAL A 176 -0.61 -8.42 10.55
C VAL A 176 0.62 -7.86 11.24
N GLY A 177 1.78 -8.07 10.63
CA GLY A 177 3.00 -7.38 11.01
C GLY A 177 3.04 -5.96 10.47
N VAL A 178 3.03 -4.97 11.35
CA VAL A 178 3.16 -3.55 10.97
C VAL A 178 4.54 -3.01 11.34
N GLN A 179 5.20 -2.38 10.38
CA GLN A 179 6.42 -1.60 10.61
C GLN A 179 6.01 -0.12 10.60
N PRO A 180 6.41 0.70 11.59
CA PRO A 180 5.90 2.08 11.69
C PRO A 180 6.13 2.93 10.44
N GLU A 181 7.32 2.83 9.84
CA GLU A 181 7.72 3.51 8.61
C GLU A 181 6.89 3.13 7.37
N ARG A 182 6.18 2.00 7.41
CA ARG A 182 5.40 1.42 6.31
C ARG A 182 3.91 1.30 6.63
N ALA A 183 3.48 1.82 7.78
CA ALA A 183 2.10 1.71 8.24
C ALA A 183 1.12 2.60 7.48
N ALA A 184 1.63 3.59 6.73
CA ALA A 184 0.82 4.63 6.08
C ALA A 184 -0.34 4.08 5.23
N PRO A 185 -0.17 3.09 4.34
CA PRO A 185 -1.26 2.60 3.49
C PRO A 185 -2.45 2.02 4.27
N LEU A 186 -2.18 1.35 5.40
CA LEU A 186 -3.23 0.80 6.26
C LEU A 186 -3.91 1.89 7.10
N LEU A 187 -3.13 2.86 7.60
CA LEU A 187 -3.64 3.97 8.42
C LEU A 187 -4.42 5.01 7.61
N SER A 188 -4.09 5.20 6.33
CA SER A 188 -4.78 6.15 5.44
C SER A 188 -6.07 5.59 4.83
N ASP A 189 -6.44 4.35 5.12
CA ASP A 189 -7.66 3.76 4.59
C ASP A 189 -8.92 4.43 5.18
N LEU A 190 -9.56 5.25 4.34
CA LEU A 190 -10.82 5.94 4.65
C LEU A 190 -11.99 4.99 4.85
N ALA A 191 -11.88 3.73 4.40
CA ALA A 191 -12.92 2.73 4.52
C ALA A 191 -12.98 2.06 5.93
N GLY A 192 -12.09 2.48 6.83
CA GLY A 192 -12.11 2.13 8.25
C GLY A 192 -11.47 0.77 8.57
N THR A 193 -10.63 0.21 7.71
CA THR A 193 -9.98 -1.08 7.99
C THR A 193 -9.07 -0.99 9.22
N ALA A 194 -8.28 0.09 9.35
CA ALA A 194 -7.41 0.33 10.51
C ALA A 194 -8.16 0.38 11.86
N GLN A 195 -9.41 0.81 11.86
CA GLN A 195 -10.25 0.91 13.07
C GLN A 195 -10.70 -0.46 13.60
N ARG A 196 -10.53 -1.53 12.79
CA ARG A 196 -10.91 -2.91 13.13
C ARG A 196 -9.74 -3.73 13.70
N PHE A 197 -8.57 -3.12 13.85
CA PHE A 197 -7.38 -3.75 14.42
C PHE A 197 -7.20 -3.39 15.88
N LEU A 198 -6.79 -4.39 16.66
CA LEU A 198 -6.12 -4.19 17.94
C LEU A 198 -4.61 -4.00 17.67
N TRP A 199 -4.06 -2.85 18.03
CA TRP A 199 -2.67 -2.47 17.74
C TRP A 199 -1.76 -2.77 18.92
N LEU A 200 -0.85 -3.74 18.82
CA LEU A 200 -0.04 -4.15 19.98
C LEU A 200 1.45 -3.98 19.72
N PRO A 201 2.21 -3.41 20.68
CA PRO A 201 3.65 -3.27 20.54
C PRO A 201 4.31 -4.64 20.68
N VAL A 202 5.35 -4.88 19.87
CA VAL A 202 6.18 -6.08 19.98
C VAL A 202 7.38 -5.87 20.91
N ALA A 203 7.73 -4.62 21.22
CA ALA A 203 8.79 -4.31 22.16
C ALA A 203 8.34 -4.52 23.62
N ASP A 204 9.28 -4.95 24.46
CA ASP A 204 9.18 -4.97 25.93
C ASP A 204 10.30 -4.07 26.49
N PRO A 205 9.99 -2.79 26.81
CA PRO A 205 10.97 -1.89 27.42
C PRO A 205 11.46 -2.35 28.79
N ASP A 206 10.65 -3.18 29.47
CA ASP A 206 10.90 -3.68 30.82
C ASP A 206 11.36 -5.15 30.78
N ALA A 207 11.93 -5.59 29.65
CA ALA A 207 12.47 -6.93 29.50
C ALA A 207 13.65 -7.12 30.48
N PRO A 208 13.69 -8.21 31.26
CA PRO A 208 14.78 -8.46 32.20
C PRO A 208 16.07 -8.85 31.45
N ASP A 209 17.22 -8.39 31.96
CA ASP A 209 18.55 -8.73 31.41
C ASP A 209 18.83 -10.24 31.48
N THR A 210 18.40 -10.86 32.58
CA THR A 210 18.51 -12.32 32.76
C THR A 210 17.21 -12.98 32.37
N ARG A 211 17.28 -13.93 31.44
CA ARG A 211 16.12 -14.70 30.98
C ARG A 211 15.50 -15.46 32.17
N PRO A 212 14.22 -15.24 32.50
CA PRO A 212 13.52 -16.03 33.52
C PRO A 212 13.36 -17.49 33.10
N THR A 213 13.18 -18.38 34.07
CA THR A 213 12.79 -19.77 33.82
C THR A 213 11.51 -19.82 33.01
N GLU A 214 11.49 -20.63 31.95
CA GLU A 214 10.29 -20.84 31.13
C GLU A 214 9.22 -21.56 31.96
N PRO A 215 8.03 -20.94 32.17
CA PRO A 215 6.92 -21.63 32.78
C PRO A 215 6.46 -22.81 31.92
N GLU A 216 5.86 -23.83 32.54
CA GLU A 216 5.16 -24.88 31.80
C GLU A 216 4.03 -24.28 30.94
N ARG A 217 3.53 -25.02 29.95
CA ARG A 217 2.40 -24.55 29.14
C ARG A 217 1.15 -24.25 29.99
N TRP A 218 0.47 -23.14 29.72
CA TRP A 218 -0.81 -22.86 30.37
C TRP A 218 -1.89 -23.83 29.89
N THR A 219 -2.54 -24.50 30.83
CA THR A 219 -3.65 -25.41 30.53
C THR A 219 -4.96 -24.68 30.68
N VAL A 220 -5.60 -24.34 29.57
CA VAL A 220 -6.97 -23.84 29.53
C VAL A 220 -7.92 -25.01 29.83
N PRO A 221 -8.72 -24.95 30.92
CA PRO A 221 -9.74 -25.94 31.23
C PRO A 221 -10.76 -26.01 30.08
N ARG A 222 -10.96 -27.20 29.51
CA ARG A 222 -11.79 -27.38 28.31
C ARG A 222 -13.23 -27.70 28.68
N THR A 223 -14.15 -26.77 28.39
CA THR A 223 -15.58 -27.05 28.24
C THR A 223 -15.96 -26.86 26.78
N LEU A 224 -15.96 -27.94 25.98
CA LEU A 224 -16.37 -27.86 24.58
C LEU A 224 -17.82 -27.35 24.50
N VAL A 225 -18.05 -26.30 23.73
CA VAL A 225 -19.40 -25.87 23.36
C VAL A 225 -19.90 -26.81 22.25
N PRO A 226 -21.08 -27.45 22.38
CA PRO A 226 -21.66 -28.26 21.32
C PRO A 226 -21.83 -27.45 20.03
N ALA A 227 -21.37 -27.99 18.91
CA ALA A 227 -21.33 -27.33 17.60
C ALA A 227 -22.67 -27.42 16.82
N ASP A 228 -23.75 -27.83 17.48
CA ASP A 228 -25.05 -28.10 16.84
C ASP A 228 -25.98 -26.89 16.82
N ARG A 229 -25.71 -25.87 17.65
CA ARG A 229 -26.53 -24.65 17.73
C ARG A 229 -25.70 -23.40 17.97
N GLN A 230 -26.23 -22.27 17.52
CA GLN A 230 -25.66 -20.96 17.83
C GLN A 230 -25.67 -20.74 19.36
N VAL A 231 -24.50 -20.41 19.93
CA VAL A 231 -24.33 -20.09 21.34
C VAL A 231 -23.98 -18.61 21.46
N ARG A 232 -24.85 -17.87 22.16
CA ARG A 232 -24.66 -16.45 22.41
C ARG A 232 -23.98 -16.27 23.75
N LEU A 233 -22.86 -15.56 23.76
CA LEU A 233 -22.18 -15.20 25.00
C LEU A 233 -23.06 -14.23 25.79
N ALA A 234 -23.07 -14.37 27.11
CA ALA A 234 -23.58 -13.33 27.99
C ALA A 234 -22.51 -12.23 28.13
N LEU A 235 -22.93 -10.97 28.02
CA LEU A 235 -22.10 -9.78 28.27
C LEU A 235 -22.51 -9.14 29.59
N PRO A 236 -21.60 -8.47 30.32
CA PRO A 236 -21.96 -7.73 31.51
C PRO A 236 -22.80 -6.50 31.14
N ASP A 237 -23.71 -6.09 32.01
CA ASP A 237 -24.65 -5.01 31.73
C ASP A 237 -23.92 -3.69 31.42
N GLU A 238 -22.76 -3.45 32.03
CA GLU A 238 -21.89 -2.29 31.76
C GLU A 238 -21.44 -2.25 30.30
N ALA A 239 -21.09 -3.41 29.73
CA ALA A 239 -20.69 -3.50 28.33
C ALA A 239 -21.88 -3.25 27.40
N VAL A 240 -23.04 -3.84 27.71
CA VAL A 240 -24.29 -3.65 26.96
C VAL A 240 -24.68 -2.17 26.96
N ARG A 241 -24.78 -1.55 28.15
CA ARG A 241 -25.10 -0.12 28.30
C ARG A 241 -24.11 0.78 27.56
N ALA A 242 -22.82 0.48 27.62
CA ALA A 242 -21.80 1.25 26.90
C ALA A 242 -21.99 1.18 25.38
N MET A 243 -22.26 -0.02 24.84
CA MET A 243 -22.50 -0.24 23.41
C MET A 243 -23.78 0.45 22.93
N GLU A 244 -24.87 0.33 23.68
CA GLU A 244 -26.15 0.98 23.39
C GLU A 244 -26.05 2.50 23.45
N THR A 245 -25.44 3.04 24.52
CA THR A 245 -25.25 4.49 24.68
C THR A 245 -24.44 5.06 23.51
N HIS A 246 -23.31 4.42 23.16
CA HIS A 246 -22.50 4.87 22.04
C HIS A 246 -23.25 4.76 20.70
N HIS A 247 -24.03 3.70 20.49
CA HIS A 247 -24.84 3.55 19.28
C HIS A 247 -25.95 4.61 19.19
N LEU A 248 -26.66 4.90 20.28
CA LEU A 248 -27.69 5.93 20.34
C LEU A 248 -27.14 7.32 20.00
N ARG A 249 -25.94 7.65 20.47
CA ARG A 249 -25.27 8.91 20.09
C ARG A 249 -25.00 8.97 18.58
N LYS A 250 -24.51 7.87 17.99
CA LYS A 250 -24.33 7.78 16.52
C LYS A 250 -25.64 7.89 15.75
N LEU A 251 -26.71 7.23 16.21
CA LEU A 251 -28.03 7.31 15.58
C LEU A 251 -28.61 8.74 15.58
N ARG A 252 -28.19 9.55 16.55
CA ARG A 252 -28.60 10.96 16.69
C ARG A 252 -27.66 11.94 15.97
N ASP A 253 -26.68 11.43 15.23
CA ASP A 253 -25.65 12.23 14.55
C ASP A 253 -24.94 13.20 15.51
N ASP A 254 -24.67 12.74 16.73
CA ASP A 254 -23.98 13.53 17.76
C ASP A 254 -22.55 13.91 17.28
N PRO A 255 -22.24 15.20 17.11
CA PRO A 255 -20.97 15.66 16.53
C PRO A 255 -19.76 15.35 17.42
N ASP A 256 -19.97 15.06 18.71
CA ASP A 256 -18.91 14.71 19.65
C ASP A 256 -18.51 13.23 19.56
N VAL A 257 -19.20 12.43 18.75
CA VAL A 257 -18.81 11.04 18.50
C VAL A 257 -17.70 11.00 17.46
N ASN A 258 -16.50 10.62 17.90
CA ASN A 258 -15.38 10.37 17.01
C ASN A 258 -15.72 9.28 15.98
N PRO A 259 -15.73 9.59 14.67
CA PRO A 259 -16.03 8.60 13.63
C PRO A 259 -15.04 7.42 13.59
N LEU A 260 -13.83 7.59 14.14
CA LEU A 260 -12.81 6.56 14.18
C LEU A 260 -13.08 5.45 15.22
N ASP A 261 -14.02 5.67 16.14
CA ASP A 261 -14.31 4.76 17.25
C ASP A 261 -15.48 3.81 16.96
N GLY A 262 -16.00 3.83 15.73
CA GLY A 262 -17.23 3.13 15.35
C GLY A 262 -17.26 1.62 15.68
N HIS A 263 -16.09 0.98 15.73
CA HIS A 263 -15.92 -0.44 16.05
C HIS A 263 -15.20 -0.71 17.38
N ALA A 264 -14.78 0.31 18.13
CA ALA A 264 -13.91 0.16 19.29
C ALA A 264 -14.54 -0.71 20.39
N LEU A 265 -15.82 -0.47 20.71
CA LEU A 265 -16.54 -1.27 21.72
C LEU A 265 -16.80 -2.71 21.27
N LEU A 266 -17.02 -2.93 19.97
CA LEU A 266 -17.12 -4.28 19.42
C LEU A 266 -15.78 -5.02 19.50
N THR A 267 -14.68 -4.35 19.15
CA THR A 267 -13.33 -4.91 19.33
C THR A 267 -13.08 -5.25 20.79
N ARG A 268 -13.44 -4.37 21.72
CA ARG A 268 -13.33 -4.60 23.17
C ARG A 268 -14.11 -5.84 23.61
N ALA A 269 -15.34 -6.03 23.14
CA ALA A 269 -16.15 -7.21 23.46
C ALA A 269 -15.51 -8.51 22.92
N LYS A 270 -14.93 -8.47 21.71
CA LYS A 270 -14.21 -9.60 21.12
C LYS A 270 -12.92 -9.93 21.90
N VAL A 271 -12.23 -8.92 22.42
CA VAL A 271 -11.03 -9.09 23.28
C VAL A 271 -11.43 -9.64 24.65
N ALA A 272 -12.50 -9.13 25.25
CA ALA A 272 -13.03 -9.65 26.52
C ALA A 272 -13.45 -11.12 26.40
N SER A 273 -14.03 -11.51 25.26
CA SER A 273 -14.35 -12.91 24.95
C SER A 273 -13.10 -13.80 24.89
N ALA A 274 -11.98 -13.28 24.37
CA ALA A 274 -10.73 -14.04 24.36
C ALA A 274 -10.14 -14.21 25.77
N LEU A 275 -10.22 -13.19 26.62
CA LEU A 275 -9.79 -13.28 28.02
C LEU A 275 -10.64 -14.29 28.81
N MET A 276 -11.96 -14.29 28.58
CA MET A 276 -12.86 -15.32 29.11
C MET A 276 -12.38 -16.73 28.73
N VAL A 277 -12.03 -16.97 27.46
CA VAL A 277 -11.54 -18.27 26.99
C VAL A 277 -10.20 -18.64 27.62
N LEU A 278 -9.27 -17.70 27.76
CA LEU A 278 -7.96 -17.97 28.38
C LEU A 278 -8.07 -18.37 29.87
N ASP A 279 -9.10 -17.88 30.56
CA ASP A 279 -9.47 -18.30 31.92
C ASP A 279 -10.23 -19.64 31.96
N GLY A 280 -10.52 -20.27 30.82
CA GLY A 280 -11.29 -21.52 30.74
C GLY A 280 -12.80 -21.35 30.83
N ARG A 281 -13.31 -20.12 30.72
CA ARG A 281 -14.75 -19.83 30.66
C ARG A 281 -15.22 -19.80 29.20
N MET A 282 -16.48 -20.17 28.97
CA MET A 282 -16.99 -20.43 27.61
C MET A 282 -18.35 -19.77 27.28
N HIS A 283 -19.02 -19.18 28.27
CA HIS A 283 -20.41 -18.72 28.13
C HIS A 283 -20.67 -17.28 28.56
N THR A 284 -19.90 -16.77 29.52
CA THR A 284 -20.17 -15.49 30.16
C THR A 284 -18.89 -14.67 30.22
N VAL A 285 -18.90 -13.55 29.49
CA VAL A 285 -17.90 -12.49 29.64
C VAL A 285 -18.23 -11.75 30.93
N SER A 286 -17.27 -11.67 31.84
CA SER A 286 -17.46 -10.98 33.12
C SER A 286 -17.21 -9.47 32.98
N LEU A 287 -17.59 -8.70 34.00
CA LEU A 287 -17.21 -7.28 34.08
C LEU A 287 -15.69 -7.12 34.08
N ASP A 288 -14.97 -7.95 34.84
CA ASP A 288 -13.50 -7.93 34.86
C ASP A 288 -12.89 -8.18 33.47
N ASP A 289 -13.46 -9.07 32.64
CA ASP A 289 -12.99 -9.29 31.26
C ASP A 289 -13.14 -8.03 30.42
N TRP A 290 -14.27 -7.35 30.58
CA TRP A 290 -14.56 -6.11 29.90
C TRP A 290 -13.60 -5.01 30.33
N GLU A 291 -13.31 -4.88 31.62
CA GLU A 291 -12.36 -3.90 32.18
C GLU A 291 -10.93 -4.14 31.70
N LEU A 292 -10.44 -5.38 31.78
CA LEU A 292 -9.12 -5.77 31.28
C LEU A 292 -8.99 -5.60 29.77
N ALA A 293 -10.03 -5.95 29.00
CA ALA A 293 -10.07 -5.64 27.58
C ALA A 293 -9.98 -4.12 27.34
N GLY A 294 -10.56 -3.30 28.23
CA GLY A 294 -10.42 -1.85 28.20
C GLY A 294 -8.97 -1.37 28.37
N VAL A 295 -8.17 -2.05 29.20
CA VAL A 295 -6.72 -1.78 29.32
C VAL A 295 -6.02 -2.05 27.99
N LEU A 296 -6.34 -3.18 27.34
CA LEU A 296 -5.78 -3.52 26.03
C LEU A 296 -6.17 -2.51 24.95
N MET A 297 -7.42 -2.03 24.96
CA MET A 297 -7.84 -0.97 24.04
C MET A 297 -7.01 0.30 24.24
N ARG A 298 -6.71 0.71 25.48
CA ARG A 298 -5.82 1.85 25.76
C ARG A 298 -4.38 1.62 25.32
N VAL A 299 -3.85 0.39 25.42
CA VAL A 299 -2.54 0.03 24.83
C VAL A 299 -2.59 0.15 23.32
N SER A 300 -3.70 -0.27 22.71
CA SER A 300 -3.95 -0.17 21.28
C SER A 300 -3.99 1.28 20.79
N ASP A 301 -4.75 2.14 21.46
CA ASP A 301 -4.87 3.54 21.08
C ASP A 301 -3.52 4.26 21.19
N ARG A 302 -2.77 4.02 22.28
CA ARG A 302 -1.40 4.56 22.45
C ARG A 302 -0.46 4.08 21.35
N THR A 303 -0.53 2.80 21.01
CA THR A 303 0.31 2.20 19.97
C THR A 303 -0.01 2.77 18.60
N ARG A 304 -1.30 2.84 18.24
CA ARG A 304 -1.77 3.45 17.00
C ARG A 304 -1.37 4.93 16.91
N ALA A 305 -1.62 5.72 17.95
CA ALA A 305 -1.26 7.13 17.98
C ALA A 305 0.25 7.35 17.81
N ARG A 306 1.09 6.48 18.39
CA ARG A 306 2.54 6.51 18.17
C ARG A 306 2.90 6.29 16.70
N ILE A 307 2.34 5.25 16.07
CA ILE A 307 2.63 4.94 14.66
C ILE A 307 2.13 6.04 13.75
N GLU A 308 0.95 6.62 14.01
CA GLU A 308 0.43 7.73 13.21
C GLU A 308 1.39 8.93 13.25
N ARG A 309 1.98 9.23 14.42
CA ARG A 309 3.02 10.27 14.54
C ARG A 309 4.29 9.91 13.75
N GLU A 310 4.76 8.68 13.87
CA GLU A 310 5.96 8.20 13.16
C GLU A 310 5.76 8.20 11.64
N ALA A 311 4.63 7.68 11.14
CA ALA A 311 4.27 7.67 9.73
C ALA A 311 4.15 9.09 9.16
N ARG A 312 3.55 10.03 9.90
CA ARG A 312 3.52 11.45 9.51
C ARG A 312 4.92 12.06 9.45
N ALA A 313 5.81 11.71 10.37
CA ALA A 313 7.19 12.19 10.36
C ALA A 313 7.98 11.66 9.15
N VAL A 314 7.81 10.38 8.80
CA VAL A 314 8.40 9.78 7.60
C VAL A 314 7.85 10.44 6.33
N ALA A 315 6.54 10.65 6.24
CA ALA A 315 5.92 11.31 5.10
C ALA A 315 6.44 12.74 4.89
N ARG A 316 6.62 13.51 5.98
CA ARG A 316 7.22 14.85 5.92
C ARG A 316 8.64 14.82 5.34
N LYS A 317 9.50 13.93 5.84
CA LYS A 317 10.88 13.78 5.34
C LYS A 317 10.93 13.40 3.86
N VAL A 318 10.06 12.48 3.43
CA VAL A 318 9.97 12.07 2.02
C VAL A 318 9.52 13.22 1.13
N ASN A 319 8.53 14.01 1.57
CA ASN A 319 8.03 15.16 0.81
C ASN A 319 9.09 16.27 0.71
N GLU A 320 9.80 16.55 1.79
CA GLU A 320 10.91 17.51 1.81
C GLU A 320 12.04 17.09 0.85
N ALA A 321 12.49 15.84 0.92
CA ALA A 321 13.50 15.31 0.00
C ALA A 321 13.04 15.37 -1.47
N ARG A 322 11.75 15.10 -1.74
CA ARG A 322 11.18 15.24 -3.10
C ARG A 322 11.13 16.68 -3.58
N ALA A 323 10.84 17.63 -2.70
CA ALA A 323 10.81 19.05 -3.04
C ALA A 323 12.22 19.56 -3.39
N ILE A 324 13.23 19.20 -2.58
CA ILE A 324 14.64 19.52 -2.84
C ILE A 324 15.08 18.91 -4.18
N ALA A 325 14.84 17.62 -4.40
CA ALA A 325 15.20 16.95 -5.64
C ALA A 325 14.42 17.45 -6.86
N ALA A 326 13.25 18.06 -6.69
CA ALA A 326 12.53 18.74 -7.77
C ALA A 326 13.16 20.09 -8.09
N ALA A 327 13.48 20.90 -7.07
CA ALA A 327 14.14 22.19 -7.24
C ALA A 327 15.51 22.04 -7.93
N GLU A 328 16.35 21.10 -7.50
CA GLU A 328 17.65 20.82 -8.14
C GLU A 328 17.48 20.40 -9.61
N ARG A 329 16.47 19.58 -9.93
CA ARG A 329 16.18 19.19 -11.31
C ARG A 329 15.73 20.37 -12.16
N ASP A 330 14.87 21.23 -11.62
CA ASP A 330 14.38 22.40 -12.31
C ASP A 330 15.50 23.42 -12.57
N GLU A 331 16.42 23.59 -11.63
CA GLU A 331 17.63 24.41 -11.79
C GLU A 331 18.54 23.87 -12.90
N VAL A 332 18.83 22.57 -12.90
CA VAL A 332 19.64 21.92 -13.97
C VAL A 332 18.96 22.04 -15.34
N ILE A 333 17.64 21.92 -15.41
CA ILE A 333 16.89 22.09 -16.66
C ILE A 333 16.98 23.55 -17.12
N ALA A 334 16.80 24.52 -16.21
CA ALA A 334 16.89 25.93 -16.52
C ALA A 334 18.29 26.32 -17.04
N ASP A 335 19.35 25.88 -16.38
CA ASP A 335 20.74 26.12 -16.84
C ASP A 335 20.99 25.50 -18.22
N ARG A 336 20.57 24.25 -18.46
CA ARG A 336 20.70 23.63 -19.80
C ARG A 336 19.95 24.40 -20.89
N LYS A 337 18.74 24.89 -20.60
CA LYS A 337 17.97 25.73 -21.53
C LYS A 337 18.71 27.04 -21.80
N LEU A 338 19.26 27.67 -20.76
CA LEU A 338 20.04 28.91 -20.84
C LEU A 338 21.29 28.73 -21.72
N GLN A 339 22.11 27.71 -21.44
CA GLN A 339 23.31 27.41 -22.23
C GLN A 339 22.96 27.12 -23.70
N ARG A 340 21.87 26.37 -23.95
CA ARG A 340 21.39 26.10 -25.30
C ARG A 340 20.95 27.38 -26.03
N ALA A 341 20.23 28.26 -25.34
CA ALA A 341 19.79 29.54 -25.88
C ALA A 341 21.00 30.44 -26.20
N ARG A 342 21.98 30.54 -25.30
CA ARG A 342 23.24 31.29 -25.51
C ARG A 342 23.97 30.80 -26.76
N ALA A 343 24.22 29.49 -26.85
CA ALA A 343 24.89 28.90 -28.00
C ALA A 343 24.11 29.09 -29.31
N ALA A 344 22.77 29.08 -29.27
CA ALA A 344 21.94 29.32 -30.45
C ALA A 344 22.01 30.78 -30.91
N ILE A 345 21.90 31.74 -29.99
CA ILE A 345 21.99 33.18 -30.28
C ILE A 345 23.32 33.50 -30.95
N LEU A 346 24.44 33.06 -30.36
CA LEU A 346 25.77 33.28 -30.91
C LEU A 346 25.90 32.74 -32.34
N ARG A 347 25.49 31.49 -32.58
CA ARG A 347 25.51 30.88 -33.94
C ARG A 347 24.64 31.64 -34.95
N TRP A 348 23.49 32.15 -34.53
CA TRP A 348 22.60 32.88 -35.44
C TRP A 348 23.13 34.27 -35.79
N LEU A 349 23.71 34.97 -34.81
CA LEU A 349 24.33 36.28 -35.04
C LEU A 349 25.63 36.14 -35.85
N GLU A 350 26.39 35.06 -35.66
CA GLU A 350 27.56 34.75 -36.48
C GLU A 350 27.18 34.54 -37.95
N ARG A 351 26.09 33.80 -38.20
CA ARG A 351 25.63 33.48 -39.56
C ARG A 351 24.96 34.65 -40.27
N ASP A 352 24.09 35.38 -39.57
CA ASP A 352 23.17 36.36 -40.18
C ASP A 352 23.52 37.82 -39.82
N GLY A 353 24.58 38.04 -39.04
CA GLY A 353 25.09 39.35 -38.64
C GLY A 353 24.23 40.03 -37.57
N GLU A 354 23.13 40.67 -37.98
CA GLU A 354 22.29 41.50 -37.11
C GLU A 354 20.82 41.06 -37.14
N LEU A 355 20.31 40.63 -35.99
CA LEU A 355 18.95 40.09 -35.86
C LEU A 355 18.11 40.88 -34.86
N ALA A 356 16.81 41.03 -35.14
CA ALA A 356 15.86 41.61 -34.19
C ALA A 356 15.40 40.58 -33.15
N THR A 357 14.94 41.04 -31.99
CA THR A 357 14.40 40.18 -30.91
C THR A 357 13.33 39.20 -31.40
N ARG A 358 12.45 39.65 -32.31
CA ARG A 358 11.38 38.84 -32.90
C ARG A 358 11.94 37.65 -33.69
N ASP A 359 12.99 37.85 -34.46
CA ASP A 359 13.58 36.82 -35.32
C ASP A 359 14.26 35.73 -34.50
N LEU A 360 14.98 36.12 -33.43
CA LEU A 360 15.55 35.19 -32.46
C LEU A 360 14.46 34.32 -31.81
N ARG A 361 13.34 34.94 -31.41
CA ARG A 361 12.21 34.25 -30.77
C ARG A 361 11.48 33.29 -31.71
N MET A 362 11.31 33.64 -32.99
CA MET A 362 10.68 32.77 -33.98
C MET A 362 11.54 31.54 -34.31
N ARG A 363 12.88 31.68 -34.27
CA ARG A 363 13.82 30.59 -34.55
C ARG A 363 14.01 29.62 -33.38
N ALA A 364 13.79 30.07 -32.15
CA ALA A 364 13.87 29.20 -30.99
C ALA A 364 12.73 28.19 -30.95
N ARG A 365 13.05 26.95 -30.58
CA ARG A 365 12.04 25.91 -30.34
C ARG A 365 11.31 26.16 -29.03
N SER A 366 10.08 25.67 -28.94
CA SER A 366 9.17 25.98 -27.83
C SER A 366 9.64 25.52 -26.46
N ASP A 367 10.50 24.51 -26.42
CA ASP A 367 11.02 23.86 -25.21
C ASP A 367 12.07 24.69 -24.45
N TRP A 368 12.74 25.64 -25.10
CA TRP A 368 13.76 26.51 -24.47
C TRP A 368 13.63 27.99 -24.85
N ARG A 369 12.57 28.39 -25.56
CA ARG A 369 12.32 29.78 -26.00
C ARG A 369 12.21 30.76 -24.82
N ASP A 370 11.75 30.29 -23.67
CA ASP A 370 11.69 31.03 -22.41
C ASP A 370 13.07 31.49 -21.91
N ALA A 371 14.12 30.71 -22.21
CA ALA A 371 15.49 31.02 -21.81
C ALA A 371 16.22 32.02 -22.74
N LEU A 372 15.59 32.47 -23.84
CA LEU A 372 16.21 33.44 -24.77
C LEU A 372 16.48 34.80 -24.13
N THR A 373 15.50 35.34 -23.40
CA THR A 373 15.63 36.68 -22.81
C THR A 373 16.74 36.72 -21.75
N PRO A 374 16.80 35.76 -20.80
CA PRO A 374 17.95 35.66 -19.89
C PRO A 374 19.28 35.44 -20.62
N ALA A 375 19.31 34.57 -21.63
CA ALA A 375 20.53 34.34 -22.41
C ALA A 375 21.05 35.59 -23.13
N LEU A 376 20.15 36.39 -23.71
CA LEU A 376 20.52 37.67 -24.34
C LEU A 376 21.06 38.66 -23.31
N ALA A 377 20.40 38.78 -22.16
CA ALA A 377 20.87 39.66 -21.09
C ALA A 377 22.27 39.28 -20.63
N ASP A 378 22.55 37.98 -20.42
CA ASP A 378 23.88 37.54 -20.02
C ASP A 378 24.95 37.79 -21.10
N LEU A 379 24.61 37.55 -22.38
CA LEU A 379 25.54 37.76 -23.51
C LEU A 379 25.82 39.24 -23.77
N ILE A 380 24.91 40.13 -23.39
CA ILE A 380 25.15 41.58 -23.43
C ILE A 380 26.04 41.99 -22.25
N ALA A 381 25.75 41.45 -21.06
CA ALA A 381 26.51 41.75 -19.85
C ALA A 381 27.97 41.27 -19.94
N ASP A 382 28.23 40.12 -20.57
CA ASP A 382 29.59 39.60 -20.79
C ASP A 382 30.29 40.21 -22.01
N GLY A 383 29.60 41.08 -22.75
CA GLY A 383 30.14 41.81 -23.90
C GLY A 383 30.27 40.98 -25.18
N SER A 384 29.72 39.77 -25.24
CA SER A 384 29.71 38.95 -26.47
C SER A 384 28.74 39.48 -27.53
N VAL A 385 27.67 40.16 -27.10
CA VAL A 385 26.60 40.70 -27.96
C VAL A 385 26.37 42.17 -27.63
N ILE A 386 26.17 42.99 -28.67
CA ILE A 386 25.86 44.42 -28.54
C ILE A 386 24.38 44.64 -28.87
N GLU A 387 23.71 45.42 -28.03
CA GLU A 387 22.35 45.90 -28.26
C GLU A 387 22.36 47.19 -29.09
N ILE A 388 21.57 47.23 -30.16
CA ILE A 388 21.42 48.37 -31.08
C ILE A 388 19.95 48.81 -31.05
N SER A 389 19.70 50.01 -30.53
CA SER A 389 18.38 50.63 -30.56
C SER A 389 18.08 51.21 -31.94
N VAL A 390 16.98 50.78 -32.55
CA VAL A 390 16.46 51.31 -33.82
C VAL A 390 15.07 51.90 -33.63
N THR A 391 14.62 52.73 -34.57
CA THR A 391 13.36 53.50 -34.48
C THR A 391 12.13 52.67 -34.10
N ASN A 392 12.11 51.37 -34.45
CA ASN A 392 11.02 50.43 -34.16
C ASN A 392 11.48 49.15 -33.44
N GLY A 393 12.44 49.23 -32.52
CA GLY A 393 12.77 48.14 -31.60
C GLY A 393 14.27 47.93 -31.35
N THR A 394 14.62 46.74 -30.89
CA THR A 394 15.99 46.36 -30.54
C THR A 394 16.53 45.29 -31.49
N ARG A 395 17.74 45.54 -32.00
CA ARG A 395 18.54 44.58 -32.78
C ARG A 395 19.82 44.21 -32.04
N TYR A 396 20.35 43.03 -32.33
CA TYR A 396 21.55 42.49 -31.68
C TYR A 396 22.59 42.07 -32.72
N ARG A 397 23.87 42.22 -32.38
CA ARG A 397 25.03 41.82 -33.20
C ARG A 397 26.16 41.31 -32.30
N LEU A 398 27.05 40.45 -32.80
CA LEU A 398 28.27 40.07 -32.07
C LEU A 398 29.22 41.26 -31.86
N ALA A 399 29.82 41.35 -30.68
CA ALA A 399 30.88 42.31 -30.42
C ALA A 399 32.16 41.90 -31.17
N GLY A 400 32.62 42.75 -32.10
CA GLY A 400 33.83 42.50 -32.90
C GLY A 400 33.58 42.23 -34.39
N GLY A 401 32.32 42.17 -34.84
CA GLY A 401 32.00 42.16 -36.27
C GLY A 401 32.19 43.55 -36.90
N SER A 402 33.09 43.67 -37.87
CA SER A 402 33.37 44.90 -38.63
C SER A 402 32.08 45.57 -39.13
N ILE A 403 32.02 46.89 -38.93
CA ILE A 403 30.93 47.76 -39.39
C ILE A 403 31.01 47.85 -40.93
N GLU A 404 30.19 47.09 -41.64
CA GLU A 404 29.78 47.49 -43.00
C GLU A 404 28.45 48.24 -42.90
N VAL A 405 28.56 49.57 -43.05
CA VAL A 405 27.41 50.47 -43.25
C VAL A 405 26.92 50.26 -44.68
N HIS A 406 25.73 49.72 -44.86
CA HIS A 406 25.02 49.85 -46.14
C HIS A 406 24.15 51.13 -46.09
N PRO A 407 24.39 52.12 -46.99
CA PRO A 407 23.55 53.29 -47.09
C PRO A 407 22.23 52.90 -47.77
N GLY A 408 21.11 53.32 -47.18
CA GLY A 408 19.80 53.15 -47.78
C GLY A 408 19.62 54.03 -49.03
N PRO A 409 18.61 53.76 -49.87
CA PRO A 409 18.10 54.76 -50.79
C PRO A 409 16.72 55.27 -50.34
N SER A 410 16.56 56.57 -50.43
CA SER A 410 15.30 57.32 -50.58
C SER A 410 15.54 58.33 -51.71
N PRO A 411 14.53 58.99 -52.30
CA PRO A 411 13.10 58.68 -52.38
C PRO A 411 12.57 58.76 -53.84
N LEU A 412 11.34 58.32 -54.09
CA LEU A 412 10.56 58.77 -55.27
C LEU A 412 9.12 59.09 -54.84
N THR A 413 8.80 60.38 -54.95
CA THR A 413 7.48 61.01 -55.10
C THR A 413 6.82 60.53 -56.40
N SER A 414 5.50 60.53 -56.65
CA SER A 414 4.49 61.57 -56.41
C SER A 414 3.07 61.03 -56.74
N GLU A 415 2.07 61.48 -55.96
CA GLU A 415 0.72 61.94 -56.39
C GLU A 415 -0.26 60.96 -57.10
N ASN A 416 -1.58 60.92 -56.90
CA ASN A 416 -2.54 61.87 -56.33
C ASN A 416 -3.94 61.21 -56.13
N ARG A 417 -4.81 61.89 -55.35
CA ARG A 417 -6.30 61.86 -55.29
C ARG A 417 -7.05 60.78 -54.47
N GLY A 418 -7.67 61.25 -53.36
CA GLY A 418 -9.00 60.79 -52.90
C GLY A 418 -10.14 61.49 -53.70
N PRO A 419 -11.44 61.46 -53.29
CA PRO A 419 -11.95 61.17 -51.93
C PRO A 419 -13.30 60.39 -51.83
N SER A 420 -13.75 60.19 -50.56
CA SER A 420 -15.12 60.32 -50.01
C SER A 420 -16.15 59.15 -49.93
N ALA A 421 -16.72 59.07 -48.71
CA ALA A 421 -18.10 58.71 -48.27
C ALA A 421 -18.54 57.23 -48.10
N GLY A 422 -19.07 56.90 -46.90
CA GLY A 422 -19.71 55.61 -46.50
C GLY A 422 -21.21 55.52 -46.88
N PRO A 423 -22.13 54.84 -46.15
CA PRO A 423 -22.00 54.01 -44.92
C PRO A 423 -22.83 52.68 -44.89
N ALA A 424 -22.81 51.99 -43.72
CA ALA A 424 -23.84 51.09 -43.11
C ALA A 424 -24.12 49.71 -43.78
N THR A 425 -24.45 48.60 -43.10
CA THR A 425 -25.24 48.32 -41.88
C THR A 425 -24.91 46.94 -41.28
N ASP A 426 -25.13 46.81 -39.95
CA ASP A 426 -25.73 45.71 -39.14
C ASP A 426 -25.49 44.20 -39.45
N ASP A 427 -25.47 43.26 -38.51
CA ASP A 427 -25.96 43.26 -37.12
C ASP A 427 -25.28 42.15 -36.30
N GLY A 428 -25.21 42.35 -34.98
CA GLY A 428 -24.68 41.42 -33.99
C GLY A 428 -25.72 40.42 -33.41
N PRO A 429 -25.51 39.92 -32.16
CA PRO A 429 -25.57 38.49 -31.74
C PRO A 429 -26.90 38.13 -30.97
N PRO A 430 -27.12 37.06 -30.13
CA PRO A 430 -26.22 36.10 -29.44
C PRO A 430 -26.74 34.63 -29.16
N LYS A 431 -26.00 33.90 -28.28
CA LYS A 431 -26.12 32.56 -27.62
C LYS A 431 -27.44 32.30 -26.79
N PRO A 432 -27.56 31.28 -25.88
CA PRO A 432 -27.43 29.78 -25.86
C PRO A 432 -28.64 29.05 -25.15
N GLN A 433 -28.48 27.76 -24.75
CA GLN A 433 -29.23 26.92 -23.75
C GLN A 433 -30.15 25.81 -24.32
N VAL A 434 -30.52 24.65 -23.74
CA VAL A 434 -30.18 23.68 -22.64
C VAL A 434 -31.44 22.77 -22.47
N ARG A 435 -31.31 21.54 -21.89
CA ARG A 435 -32.34 20.57 -21.39
C ARG A 435 -33.02 19.67 -22.45
N GLY A 436 -33.40 18.42 -22.18
CA GLY A 436 -33.41 17.59 -20.97
C GLY A 436 -34.27 16.31 -21.20
N ASP A 437 -34.05 15.30 -20.35
CA ASP A 437 -34.93 14.21 -19.90
C ASP A 437 -35.44 13.08 -20.85
N GLY A 438 -35.26 11.82 -20.39
CA GLY A 438 -35.84 10.57 -20.95
C GLY A 438 -37.25 10.28 -20.40
N PRO A 439 -37.62 9.03 -20.03
CA PRO A 439 -37.43 7.68 -20.62
C PRO A 439 -38.78 6.97 -20.90
N LYS A 440 -38.82 5.78 -21.52
CA LYS A 440 -39.99 4.87 -21.47
C LYS A 440 -39.62 3.37 -21.45
N ASN A 441 -40.32 2.65 -20.56
CA ASN A 441 -40.33 1.21 -20.30
C ASN A 441 -41.19 0.44 -21.33
N ASN A 442 -41.05 -0.90 -21.38
CA ASN A 442 -42.17 -1.87 -21.22
C ASN A 442 -41.69 -3.35 -21.28
N ASP A 443 -42.04 -4.08 -20.21
CA ASP A 443 -42.71 -5.39 -20.08
C ASP A 443 -42.26 -6.66 -20.87
N GLY A 444 -42.06 -7.78 -20.13
CA GLY A 444 -41.88 -9.17 -20.63
C GLY A 444 -43.19 -9.99 -20.68
N PRO A 445 -43.25 -11.32 -20.40
CA PRO A 445 -42.42 -12.50 -20.75
C PRO A 445 -43.23 -13.53 -21.62
N PRO A 446 -42.82 -14.82 -21.80
CA PRO A 446 -43.39 -15.90 -20.95
C PRO A 446 -42.53 -17.17 -20.72
N GLU A 447 -43.04 -18.04 -19.84
CA GLU A 447 -42.61 -19.38 -19.39
C GLU A 447 -42.63 -20.51 -20.46
N LYS A 448 -41.92 -21.64 -20.17
CA LYS A 448 -42.41 -23.04 -20.31
C LYS A 448 -41.45 -24.11 -19.72
N THR A 449 -41.96 -24.82 -18.71
CA THR A 449 -42.00 -26.28 -18.40
C THR A 449 -40.93 -27.29 -18.84
N GLU A 450 -40.54 -28.16 -17.86
CA GLU A 450 -40.35 -29.64 -17.90
C GLU A 450 -39.31 -30.25 -18.88
N SER A 451 -38.55 -31.34 -18.63
CA SER A 451 -38.50 -32.41 -17.63
C SER A 451 -37.28 -33.33 -17.94
N GLN A 452 -37.04 -34.30 -17.05
CA GLN A 452 -36.39 -35.62 -17.26
C GLN A 452 -34.89 -35.84 -16.94
N ALA A 453 -34.72 -37.01 -16.32
CA ALA A 453 -33.58 -37.55 -15.61
C ALA A 453 -32.70 -38.46 -16.50
N SER A 454 -31.46 -38.70 -16.09
CA SER A 454 -30.79 -39.99 -16.34
C SER A 454 -29.62 -40.27 -15.38
N VAL A 455 -29.85 -41.31 -14.57
CA VAL A 455 -29.03 -42.44 -14.12
C VAL A 455 -27.49 -42.36 -14.10
N ALA A 456 -26.98 -42.87 -12.97
CA ALA A 456 -25.61 -43.04 -12.48
C ALA A 456 -24.70 -44.02 -13.23
N HIS A 457 -23.37 -43.91 -13.00
CA HIS A 457 -22.52 -45.03 -12.59
C HIS A 457 -21.19 -44.58 -11.91
N PRO A 458 -20.57 -45.44 -11.08
CA PRO A 458 -19.61 -45.06 -10.02
C PRO A 458 -18.16 -45.31 -10.41
N HIS A 459 -17.21 -44.51 -9.91
CA HIS A 459 -15.82 -44.93 -9.77
C HIS A 459 -15.15 -44.34 -8.51
N GLU A 460 -14.51 -45.25 -7.78
CA GLU A 460 -13.69 -45.09 -6.58
C GLU A 460 -12.36 -44.33 -6.81
N PRO A 461 -11.66 -43.92 -5.74
CA PRO A 461 -10.81 -42.73 -5.73
C PRO A 461 -9.40 -43.00 -6.27
N GLN A 462 -8.90 -42.09 -7.10
CA GLN A 462 -7.49 -42.05 -7.47
C GLN A 462 -6.75 -40.98 -6.67
N THR A 463 -5.69 -41.47 -6.03
CA THR A 463 -4.68 -40.85 -5.19
C THR A 463 -4.10 -39.57 -5.80
N LEU A 464 -4.10 -38.50 -4.99
CA LEU A 464 -3.41 -37.24 -5.27
C LEU A 464 -1.89 -37.47 -5.40
N HIS A 465 -1.34 -37.39 -6.60
CA HIS A 465 0.07 -37.06 -6.82
C HIS A 465 0.16 -35.60 -7.28
N VAL A 466 0.26 -34.67 -6.32
CA VAL A 466 0.60 -33.28 -6.58
C VAL A 466 2.12 -33.19 -6.75
N LEU A 467 2.60 -33.40 -7.97
CA LEU A 467 3.89 -32.88 -8.38
C LEU A 467 3.69 -31.51 -9.01
N ALA A 468 4.44 -30.57 -8.46
CA ALA A 468 4.52 -29.17 -8.85
C ALA A 468 4.65 -29.00 -10.36
N ASN A 469 3.74 -28.21 -10.95
CA ASN A 469 3.93 -27.62 -12.26
C ASN A 469 3.48 -26.16 -12.24
N THR A 470 4.32 -25.30 -11.66
CA THR A 470 4.35 -23.88 -12.01
C THR A 470 4.76 -23.77 -13.47
N LYS A 471 3.78 -23.62 -14.38
CA LYS A 471 4.04 -23.07 -15.72
C LYS A 471 4.51 -21.63 -15.52
N ALA A 472 5.82 -21.45 -15.53
CA ALA A 472 6.46 -20.14 -15.61
C ALA A 472 5.87 -19.38 -16.82
N ALA A 473 5.22 -18.26 -16.54
CA ALA A 473 4.87 -17.30 -17.58
C ALA A 473 6.17 -16.85 -18.26
N LYS A 474 6.31 -17.15 -19.55
CA LYS A 474 7.42 -16.64 -20.37
C LYS A 474 7.36 -15.10 -20.32
N PRO A 475 8.47 -14.41 -19.99
CA PRO A 475 8.50 -12.96 -20.06
C PRO A 475 8.39 -12.55 -21.54
N THR A 476 7.36 -11.80 -21.89
CA THR A 476 7.28 -11.11 -23.18
C THR A 476 8.29 -9.96 -23.18
N VAL A 477 9.53 -10.29 -23.51
CA VAL A 477 10.57 -9.32 -23.82
C VAL A 477 10.13 -8.56 -25.06
N LYS A 478 9.64 -7.32 -24.90
CA LYS A 478 9.58 -6.37 -26.02
C LYS A 478 11.03 -6.20 -26.50
N LYS A 479 11.35 -6.72 -27.70
CA LYS A 479 12.67 -6.50 -28.32
C LYS A 479 12.86 -4.99 -28.48
N THR A 480 13.71 -4.40 -27.66
CA THR A 480 14.19 -3.03 -27.85
C THR A 480 14.97 -3.00 -29.16
N ARG A 481 14.50 -2.22 -30.14
CA ARG A 481 15.25 -2.00 -31.38
C ARG A 481 16.51 -1.22 -31.03
N ARG A 482 17.66 -1.63 -31.56
CA ARG A 482 18.95 -0.99 -31.32
C ARG A 482 19.47 -0.35 -32.60
N CYS A 483 20.18 0.76 -32.44
CA CYS A 483 20.88 1.43 -33.53
C CYS A 483 21.85 0.45 -34.20
N VAL A 484 21.81 0.33 -35.53
CA VAL A 484 22.72 -0.55 -36.28
C VAL A 484 24.19 -0.12 -36.22
N GLU A 485 24.46 1.14 -35.87
CA GLU A 485 25.81 1.72 -35.86
C GLU A 485 26.46 1.69 -34.46
N CYS A 486 25.74 2.16 -33.42
CA CYS A 486 26.29 2.31 -32.07
C CYS A 486 25.64 1.40 -31.02
N THR A 487 24.68 0.55 -31.42
CA THR A 487 24.00 -0.45 -30.57
C THR A 487 23.14 0.08 -29.41
N ILE A 488 22.98 1.41 -29.29
CA ILE A 488 22.09 2.06 -28.30
C ILE A 488 20.62 1.75 -28.59
N GLU A 489 19.80 1.61 -27.55
CA GLU A 489 18.36 1.34 -27.67
C GLU A 489 17.59 2.54 -28.25
N LEU A 490 16.79 2.28 -29.27
CA LEU A 490 15.97 3.27 -29.96
C LEU A 490 14.63 3.44 -29.25
N PRO A 491 14.16 4.69 -29.05
CA PRO A 491 12.85 4.94 -28.49
C PRO A 491 11.74 4.38 -29.42
N ALA A 492 10.63 3.94 -28.82
CA ALA A 492 9.57 3.22 -29.54
C ALA A 492 8.98 3.98 -30.75
N ALA A 493 9.02 5.31 -30.71
CA ALA A 493 8.53 6.20 -31.77
C ALA A 493 9.50 6.40 -32.95
N ARG A 494 10.73 5.88 -32.89
CA ARG A 494 11.70 6.03 -33.98
C ARG A 494 11.37 5.09 -35.14
N ILE A 495 11.31 5.65 -36.35
CA ILE A 495 10.95 4.93 -37.58
C ILE A 495 12.20 4.34 -38.25
N GLY A 496 13.35 5.02 -38.15
CA GLY A 496 14.65 4.56 -38.67
C GLY A 496 15.43 3.66 -37.71
N ASP A 497 16.42 2.99 -38.27
CA ASP A 497 17.27 1.94 -37.71
C ASP A 497 18.62 2.46 -37.16
N ARG A 498 18.85 3.77 -37.24
CA ARG A 498 19.96 4.51 -36.60
C ARG A 498 19.45 5.47 -35.53
N CYS A 499 20.23 5.71 -34.47
CA CYS A 499 19.91 6.72 -33.46
C CYS A 499 20.12 8.14 -34.01
N GLU A 500 19.64 9.15 -33.29
CA GLU A 500 19.70 10.55 -33.73
C GLU A 500 21.14 11.01 -33.95
N ASP A 501 22.07 10.60 -33.08
CA ASP A 501 23.49 10.96 -33.21
C ASP A 501 24.20 10.27 -34.40
N CYS A 502 23.77 9.06 -34.76
CA CYS A 502 24.32 8.31 -35.90
C CYS A 502 23.65 8.65 -37.24
N ALA A 503 22.51 9.36 -37.21
CA ALA A 503 21.83 9.83 -38.42
C ALA A 503 22.56 11.03 -39.06
N ASP A 504 23.25 11.83 -38.25
CA ASP A 504 23.91 13.07 -38.67
C ASP A 504 25.41 12.89 -39.05
N GLY A 505 25.85 11.65 -39.26
CA GLY A 505 27.17 11.34 -39.86
C GLY A 505 28.39 11.66 -38.98
N ARG A 506 28.21 11.89 -37.68
CA ARG A 506 29.32 12.12 -36.74
C ARG A 506 29.60 10.82 -35.97
N PRO A 507 30.83 10.26 -36.01
CA PRO A 507 31.13 9.07 -35.24
C PRO A 507 31.05 9.39 -33.73
N PRO A 508 30.39 8.55 -32.91
CA PRO A 508 30.38 8.73 -31.48
C PRO A 508 31.79 8.47 -30.90
N ALA A 509 32.19 9.28 -29.92
CA ALA A 509 33.38 8.98 -29.12
C ALA A 509 33.15 7.68 -28.34
N PRO A 510 34.14 6.78 -28.25
CA PRO A 510 33.99 5.55 -27.47
C PRO A 510 33.85 5.86 -25.99
N ASP A 511 32.89 5.19 -25.32
CA ASP A 511 32.79 5.23 -23.87
C ASP A 511 34.04 4.61 -23.22
N PRO A 512 34.52 5.15 -22.09
CA PRO A 512 35.62 4.53 -21.35
C PRO A 512 35.17 3.15 -20.83
N GLU A 513 35.99 2.12 -21.09
CA GLU A 513 35.77 0.76 -20.59
C GLU A 513 35.58 0.77 -19.06
N PRO A 514 34.49 0.19 -18.53
CA PRO A 514 34.38 -0.02 -17.09
C PRO A 514 35.45 -1.04 -16.66
N PRO A 515 36.09 -0.85 -15.49
CA PRO A 515 37.13 -1.77 -15.03
C PRO A 515 36.57 -3.18 -14.93
N LYS A 516 37.21 -4.13 -15.62
CA LYS A 516 36.89 -5.56 -15.54
C LYS A 516 37.00 -6.01 -14.08
N ARG A 517 35.85 -6.24 -13.44
CA ARG A 517 35.82 -6.97 -12.17
C ARG A 517 36.17 -8.43 -12.45
N THR A 518 37.41 -8.80 -12.17
CA THR A 518 37.82 -10.20 -12.05
C THR A 518 37.08 -10.83 -10.87
N VAL A 519 36.03 -11.59 -11.16
CA VAL A 519 35.45 -12.52 -10.20
C VAL A 519 36.38 -13.73 -10.14
N THR A 520 37.10 -13.89 -9.04
CA THR A 520 37.83 -15.14 -8.76
C THR A 520 36.80 -16.23 -8.48
N ILE A 521 36.59 -17.13 -9.44
CA ILE A 521 35.79 -18.34 -9.24
C ILE A 521 36.68 -19.32 -8.47
N TYR A 522 36.47 -19.43 -7.17
CA TYR A 522 37.08 -20.46 -6.36
C TYR A 522 36.49 -21.82 -6.74
N SER A 523 37.34 -22.79 -7.06
CA SER A 523 36.88 -24.17 -7.19
C SER A 523 36.36 -24.68 -5.84
N GLU A 524 35.49 -25.69 -5.87
CA GLU A 524 34.84 -26.25 -4.67
C GLU A 524 35.87 -26.69 -3.61
N ASN A 525 37.04 -27.15 -4.04
CA ASN A 525 38.17 -27.50 -3.17
C ASN A 525 38.82 -26.29 -2.47
N GLN A 526 38.78 -25.10 -3.08
CA GLN A 526 39.31 -23.87 -2.47
C GLN A 526 38.37 -23.26 -1.42
N ARG A 527 37.04 -23.51 -1.52
CA ARG A 527 36.07 -23.10 -0.49
C ARG A 527 36.23 -23.91 0.80
N VAL A 528 36.46 -25.22 0.69
CA VAL A 528 36.66 -26.11 1.84
C VAL A 528 37.95 -25.80 2.60
N ALA A 529 39.02 -25.39 1.91
CA ALA A 529 40.28 -24.98 2.53
C ALA A 529 40.13 -23.69 3.36
N ARG A 530 39.33 -22.73 2.87
CA ARG A 530 39.05 -21.47 3.58
C ARG A 530 38.25 -21.71 4.86
N ASP A 531 37.21 -22.54 4.81
CA ASP A 531 36.38 -22.89 5.98
C ASP A 531 37.15 -23.69 7.06
N ARG A 532 38.17 -24.45 6.66
CA ARG A 532 39.10 -25.09 7.61
C ARG A 532 40.05 -24.09 8.27
N SER A 533 40.48 -23.05 7.56
CA SER A 533 41.38 -22.02 8.10
C SER A 533 40.68 -21.09 9.11
N THR A 534 39.41 -20.74 8.86
CA THR A 534 38.61 -19.88 9.76
C THR A 534 38.18 -20.61 11.04
N ARG A 535 37.96 -21.93 10.99
CA ARG A 535 37.67 -22.74 12.20
C ARG A 535 38.89 -22.95 13.10
N ARG A 536 40.12 -22.88 12.58
CA ARG A 536 41.35 -22.97 13.39
C ARG A 536 41.70 -21.68 14.12
N ALA A 537 41.23 -20.52 13.64
CA ALA A 537 41.54 -19.23 14.26
C ALA A 537 40.60 -18.84 15.42
N GLY A 538 39.48 -19.53 15.62
CA GLY A 538 38.49 -19.23 16.67
C GLY A 538 38.61 -20.06 17.95
N GLY A 539 39.65 -20.88 18.09
CA GLY A 539 39.79 -21.89 19.15
C GLY A 539 40.84 -21.60 20.23
N GLU A 540 41.57 -20.49 20.16
CA GLU A 540 42.60 -20.12 21.15
C GLU A 540 42.33 -18.74 21.76
N THR A 541 41.42 -18.70 22.73
CA THR A 541 41.50 -17.80 23.90
C THR A 541 40.70 -18.43 25.04
N SER A 542 41.42 -19.18 25.86
CA SER A 542 40.97 -19.64 27.18
C SER A 542 41.73 -18.86 28.24
N ARG A 543 41.02 -18.30 29.23
CA ARG A 543 41.35 -18.30 30.68
C ARG A 543 40.60 -17.22 31.43
#